data_AF-A0A0N4YRW5-F1
#
_entry.id   AF-A0A0N4YRW5-F1
#
_cell.length_a   1.000
_cell.length_b   1.000
_cell.length_c   1.000
_cell.angle_alpha   90.00
_cell.angle_beta   90.00
_cell.angle_gamma   90.00
#
_symmetry.space_group_name_H-M   'P 1'
#
loop_
_entity.id
_entity.type
_entity.pdbx_description
1 polymer ?
#
loop_
_entity_poly.entity_id
_entity_poly.type
_entity_poly.pdbx_seq_one_letter_code
_entity_poly.pdbx_strand_id
1 'polypeptide(L)'
;MELASFHSVSKGFMGECGLRGGYVEFFNLDPEVFVLFKKMISAKLCSTILGQVVIDALVNPPKPGDPSYDQWLKRVYESMIETNITRIKKLTEL
;
A
#
# COMPACT_ATOMS: atom_id res chain seq x y z
N MET A 1 -21.53 -9.00 -9.07
CA MET A 1 -20.08 -9.19 -9.29
C MET A 1 -19.40 -8.97 -7.96
N GLU A 2 -18.51 -9.87 -7.55
CA GLU A 2 -17.76 -9.78 -6.28
C GLU A 2 -16.32 -9.36 -6.59
N LEU A 3 -15.71 -8.55 -5.72
CA LEU A 3 -14.35 -8.03 -5.92
C LEU A 3 -13.55 -8.01 -4.62
N ALA A 4 -12.26 -8.33 -4.73
CA ALA A 4 -11.26 -8.18 -3.67
C ALA A 4 -10.06 -7.39 -4.21
N SER A 5 -9.86 -6.17 -3.69
CA SER A 5 -8.78 -5.27 -4.08
C SER A 5 -7.66 -5.31 -3.04
N PHE A 6 -6.44 -5.66 -3.47
CA PHE A 6 -5.29 -5.79 -2.57
C PHE A 6 -4.36 -4.60 -2.71
N HIS A 7 -3.88 -4.08 -1.59
CA HIS A 7 -2.85 -3.05 -1.55
C HIS A 7 -1.74 -3.43 -0.59
N SER A 8 -0.47 -3.22 -0.98
CA SER A 8 0.69 -3.53 -0.16
C SER A 8 1.68 -2.38 -0.15
N VAL A 9 2.32 -2.15 0.99
CA VAL A 9 3.40 -1.15 1.15
C VAL A 9 4.72 -1.59 0.51
N SER A 10 4.82 -2.83 0.07
CA SER A 10 6.09 -3.42 -0.39
C SER A 10 6.57 -2.90 -1.75
N LYS A 11 5.77 -2.08 -2.45
CA LYS A 11 5.99 -1.64 -3.82
C LYS A 11 5.68 -0.14 -3.95
N GLY A 12 5.94 0.41 -5.13
CA GLY A 12 5.71 1.83 -5.42
C GLY A 12 6.78 2.74 -4.81
N PHE A 13 6.45 4.01 -4.64
CA PHE A 13 7.42 5.03 -4.21
C PHE A 13 7.87 4.87 -2.75
N MET A 14 7.07 4.18 -1.92
CA MET A 14 7.36 3.96 -0.51
C MET A 14 8.22 2.70 -0.30
N GLY A 15 7.88 1.57 -0.95
CA GLY A 15 8.80 0.44 -1.11
C GLY A 15 9.23 -0.29 0.18
N GLU A 16 8.42 -0.22 1.25
CA GLU A 16 8.75 -0.70 2.60
C GLU A 16 8.57 -2.23 2.76
N CYS A 17 9.25 -3.02 1.91
CA CYS A 17 9.04 -4.46 1.79
C CYS A 17 9.35 -5.27 3.07
N GLY A 18 10.25 -4.77 3.93
CA GLY A 18 10.60 -5.41 5.19
C GLY A 18 9.51 -5.28 6.27
N LEU A 19 8.63 -4.28 6.15
CA LEU A 19 7.62 -3.96 7.17
C LEU A 19 6.34 -4.80 7.03
N ARG A 20 6.18 -5.49 5.88
CA ARG A 20 5.12 -6.48 5.63
C ARG A 20 3.69 -5.96 5.89
N GLY A 21 3.41 -4.73 5.43
CA GLY A 21 2.08 -4.12 5.48
C GLY A 21 1.22 -4.38 4.23
N GLY A 22 -0.08 -4.51 4.43
CA GLY A 22 -1.07 -4.61 3.35
C GLY A 22 -2.51 -4.60 3.87
N TYR A 23 -3.45 -4.30 2.99
CA TYR A 23 -4.88 -4.46 3.23
C TYR A 23 -5.58 -5.09 2.02
N VAL A 24 -6.79 -5.60 2.27
CA VAL A 24 -7.73 -6.02 1.23
C VAL A 24 -9.06 -5.30 1.45
N GLU A 25 -9.62 -4.73 0.38
CA GLU A 25 -10.96 -4.18 0.34
C GLU A 25 -11.87 -5.16 -0.39
N PHE A 26 -12.98 -5.54 0.23
CA PHE A 26 -14.00 -6.38 -0.38
C PHE A 26 -15.18 -5.53 -0.84
N PHE A 27 -15.61 -5.71 -2.09
CA PHE A 27 -16.78 -5.06 -2.65
C PHE A 27 -17.78 -6.10 -3.14
N ASN A 28 -19.01 -6.02 -2.60
CA ASN A 28 -20.13 -6.89 -2.94
C ASN A 28 -19.79 -8.39 -2.84
N LEU A 29 -19.03 -8.77 -1.81
CA LEU A 29 -18.73 -10.17 -1.48
C LEU A 29 -19.94 -10.82 -0.79
N ASP A 30 -20.25 -12.06 -1.12
CA ASP A 30 -21.27 -12.86 -0.46
C ASP A 30 -21.07 -12.82 1.08
N PRO A 31 -22.10 -12.43 1.86
CA PRO A 31 -22.02 -12.39 3.31
C PRO A 31 -21.56 -13.71 3.96
N GLU A 32 -21.94 -14.87 3.41
CA GLU A 32 -21.53 -16.18 3.93
C GLU A 32 -20.03 -16.41 3.72
N VAL A 33 -19.50 -15.99 2.56
CA VAL A 33 -18.06 -16.02 2.27
C VAL A 33 -17.29 -15.07 3.19
N PHE A 34 -17.83 -13.88 3.48
CA PHE A 34 -17.22 -12.95 4.42
C PHE A 34 -17.19 -13.50 5.85
N VAL A 35 -18.21 -14.26 6.27
CA VAL A 35 -18.20 -14.97 7.56
C VAL A 35 -17.08 -16.01 7.62
N LEU A 36 -16.89 -16.79 6.55
CA LEU A 36 -15.78 -17.75 6.47
C LEU A 36 -14.42 -17.07 6.48
N PHE A 37 -14.27 -15.94 5.79
CA PHE A 37 -13.07 -15.11 5.85
C PHE A 37 -12.78 -14.63 7.27
N LYS A 38 -13.78 -14.06 7.97
CA LYS A 38 -13.65 -13.63 9.37
C LYS A 38 -13.22 -14.77 10.30
N LYS A 39 -13.81 -15.96 10.13
CA LYS A 39 -13.45 -17.17 10.88
C LYS A 39 -12.00 -17.58 10.63
N MET A 40 -11.53 -17.49 9.39
CA MET A 40 -10.15 -17.81 9.03
C MET A 40 -9.15 -16.82 9.66
N ILE A 41 -9.42 -15.51 9.59
CA ILE A 41 -8.51 -14.50 10.14
C ILE A 41 -8.52 -14.51 11.67
N SER A 42 -9.65 -14.82 12.32
CA SER A 42 -9.71 -14.88 13.79
C SER A 42 -8.93 -16.05 14.38
N ALA A 43 -8.68 -17.09 13.58
CA ALA A 43 -7.79 -18.19 13.96
C ALA A 43 -6.29 -17.83 13.83
N LYS A 44 -5.97 -16.72 13.15
CA LYS A 44 -4.61 -16.16 13.07
C LYS A 44 -4.47 -15.02 14.10
N LEU A 45 -3.24 -14.72 14.51
CA LEU A 45 -2.97 -13.45 15.19
C LEU A 45 -3.15 -12.28 14.20
N CYS A 46 -3.34 -11.07 14.73
CA CYS A 46 -3.36 -9.86 13.93
C CYS A 46 -2.01 -9.63 13.20
N SER A 47 -2.05 -8.82 12.14
CA SER A 47 -0.83 -8.37 11.45
C SER A 47 0.04 -7.54 12.40
N THR A 48 1.33 -7.44 12.11
CA THR A 48 2.26 -6.67 12.93
C THR A 48 1.80 -5.21 13.06
N ILE A 49 1.90 -4.64 14.25
CA ILE A 49 1.54 -3.24 14.49
C ILE A 49 2.34 -2.31 13.58
N LEU A 50 3.63 -2.61 13.36
CA LEU A 50 4.47 -1.83 12.44
C LEU A 50 3.94 -1.86 11.01
N GLY A 51 3.50 -3.02 10.51
CA GLY A 51 2.90 -3.14 9.18
C GLY A 51 1.58 -2.38 9.06
N GLN A 52 0.78 -2.34 10.13
CA GLN A 52 -0.46 -1.57 10.19
C GLN A 52 -0.20 -0.05 10.18
N VAL A 53 0.75 0.43 11.00
CA VAL A 53 1.14 1.86 11.06
C VAL A 53 1.65 2.37 9.72
N VAL A 54 2.46 1.56 9.02
CA VAL A 54 3.01 1.94 7.72
C VAL A 54 1.91 2.00 6.65
N ILE A 55 0.92 1.10 6.71
CA ILE A 55 -0.26 1.18 5.84
C ILE A 55 -1.03 2.47 6.10
N ASP A 56 -1.27 2.81 7.37
CA ASP A 56 -1.98 4.04 7.72
C ASP A 56 -1.26 5.29 7.18
N ALA A 57 0.05 5.39 7.39
CA ALA A 57 0.85 6.49 6.86
C ALA A 57 0.87 6.55 5.32
N LEU A 58 0.81 5.40 4.64
CA LEU A 58 0.78 5.34 3.18
C LEU A 58 -0.56 5.81 2.62
N VAL A 59 -1.69 5.38 3.21
CA VAL A 59 -3.04 5.74 2.73
C VAL A 59 -3.50 7.12 3.20
N ASN A 60 -2.89 7.65 4.26
CA ASN A 60 -3.13 8.98 4.80
C ASN A 60 -1.87 9.86 4.71
N PRO A 61 -1.41 10.24 3.51
CA PRO A 61 -0.26 11.12 3.36
C PRO A 61 -0.55 12.55 3.88
N PRO A 62 0.50 13.35 4.12
CA PRO A 62 0.36 14.78 4.41
C PRO A 62 -0.50 15.49 3.35
N LYS A 63 -1.27 16.49 3.77
CA LYS A 63 -2.18 17.27 2.94
C LYS A 63 -1.63 18.69 2.70
N PRO A 64 -2.07 19.40 1.65
CA PRO A 64 -1.70 20.79 1.46
C PRO A 64 -1.96 21.64 2.71
N GLY A 65 -0.93 22.32 3.20
CA GLY A 65 -0.96 23.09 4.45
C GLY A 65 -0.32 22.38 5.65
N ASP A 66 -0.08 21.07 5.58
CA ASP A 66 0.65 20.36 6.62
C ASP A 66 2.15 20.70 6.58
N PRO A 67 2.84 20.78 7.73
CA PRO A 67 4.25 21.20 7.78
C PRO A 67 5.22 20.39 6.91
N SER A 68 4.93 19.11 6.67
CA SER A 68 5.77 18.19 5.90
C SER A 68 5.31 17.98 4.46
N TYR A 69 4.22 18.62 4.01
CA TYR A 69 3.61 18.35 2.71
C TYR A 69 4.58 18.56 1.53
N ASP A 70 5.24 19.71 1.48
CA ASP A 70 6.13 20.04 0.37
C ASP A 70 7.36 19.10 0.33
N GLN A 71 7.87 18.72 1.50
CA GLN A 71 8.98 17.78 1.61
C GLN A 71 8.56 16.37 1.18
N TRP A 72 7.38 15.93 1.61
CA TRP A 72 6.80 14.64 1.20
C TRP A 72 6.61 14.60 -0.32
N LEU A 73 5.98 15.63 -0.89
CA LEU A 73 5.68 15.69 -2.32
C LEU A 73 6.96 15.64 -3.17
N LYS A 74 7.97 16.44 -2.79
CA LYS A 74 9.28 16.41 -3.45
C LYS A 74 9.87 15.00 -3.45
N ARG A 75 9.87 14.32 -2.30
CA ARG A 75 10.43 12.97 -2.17
C ARG A 75 9.67 11.92 -2.99
N VAL A 76 8.34 12.04 -3.09
CA VAL A 76 7.51 11.18 -3.93
C VAL A 76 7.88 11.34 -5.41
N TYR A 77 8.02 12.58 -5.89
CA TYR A 77 8.43 12.85 -7.28
C TYR A 77 9.82 12.32 -7.59
N GLU A 78 10.81 12.59 -6.72
CA GLU A 78 12.18 12.09 -6.87
C GLU A 78 12.20 10.55 -6.96
N SER A 79 11.53 9.89 -6.02
CA SER A 79 11.36 8.43 -5.98
C SER A 79 10.78 7.87 -7.29
N MET A 80 9.73 8.48 -7.85
CA MET A 80 9.12 8.01 -9.09
C MET A 80 10.03 8.19 -10.33
N ILE A 81 10.69 9.34 -10.44
CA ILE A 81 11.55 9.67 -11.59
C ILE A 81 12.82 8.81 -11.59
N GLU A 82 13.49 8.68 -10.44
CA GLU A 82 14.73 7.94 -10.31
C GLU A 82 14.51 6.43 -10.46
N THR A 83 13.45 5.89 -9.86
CA THR A 83 13.29 4.44 -9.70
C THR A 83 12.60 3.78 -10.87
N ASN A 84 11.56 4.39 -11.42
CA ASN A 84 10.72 3.71 -12.39
C ASN A 84 10.90 4.28 -13.79
N ILE A 85 10.71 5.59 -13.99
CA ILE A 85 10.67 6.15 -15.36
C ILE A 85 12.04 6.09 -16.04
N THR A 86 13.10 6.55 -15.37
CA THR A 86 14.44 6.61 -15.97
C THR A 86 15.01 5.21 -16.20
N ARG A 87 14.82 4.29 -15.24
CA ARG A 87 15.29 2.90 -15.35
C ARG A 87 14.52 2.13 -16.42
N ILE A 88 13.19 2.27 -16.49
CA ILE A 88 12.38 1.63 -17.53
C ILE A 88 12.82 2.11 -18.91
N LYS A 89 12.94 3.42 -19.14
CA LYS A 89 13.39 3.98 -20.43
C LYS A 89 14.72 3.36 -20.89
N LYS A 90 15.73 3.32 -20.00
CA LYS A 90 17.04 2.69 -20.28
C LYS A 90 16.95 1.20 -20.62
N LEU A 91 15.99 0.48 -20.04
CA LEU A 91 15.80 -0.96 -20.27
C LEU A 91 14.95 -1.26 -21.50
N THR A 92 14.11 -0.30 -21.92
CA THR A 92 13.22 -0.43 -23.09
C THR A 92 13.80 0.17 -24.37
N GLU A 93 14.85 0.98 -24.28
CA GLU A 93 15.65 1.40 -25.43
C GLU A 93 16.43 0.18 -25.97
N LEU A 94 15.84 -0.49 -26.97
CA LEU A 94 16.53 -1.23 -28.03
C LEU A 94 17.20 -0.25 -28.99
#